data_AF-A0A850GJK3-F1
#
_entry.id   AF-A0A850GJK3-F1
#
_cell.length_a   1.000
_cell.length_b   1.000
_cell.length_c   1.000
_cell.angle_alpha   90.00
_cell.angle_beta   90.00
_cell.angle_gamma   90.00
#
_symmetry.space_group_name_H-M   'P 1'
#
loop_
_entity.id
_entity.type
_entity.pdbx_description
1 polymer ?
#
loop_
_entity_poly.entity_id
_entity_poly.type
_entity_poly.pdbx_seq_one_letter_code
_entity_poly.pdbx_strand_id
1 'polypeptide(L)'
;MRSATMTAAAVTGLLFFGGCLHKDNWADFNTTQTPTAKRRELDAERQVALSGGDVAAMTAYLRDLWRFDWEYRDYLARQEVGKAPKKLPDELDGFSRRERIDEALAAWADMRPVALPEDESRPLVVKADFYATALGGGCRESERALGRVLVSMTETYGVEYTEEAFSEEFAVLVAECGQTLGSKQAGALFANACRAGADLLSDLEEPEYADLDGDKAPEPSLRVAYIDNCNIVDGWSTEEEQALHANFIAIATTWFKDHYPEEWAKLEEERAAARAAAAEARAAAIEAGEYDDGYGSSGGSWGSSGDSWGGGGGSSSGGSSAPSGPISVSLYNGCSQTVRLFFGDNPRFGSGKSTSLSANSRTNYSMREGDMLWIVDGSGNGISSYSASSGNRSIEITSSCSGFRSR
;
A
#
# COMPACT_ATOMS: atom_id res chain seq x y z
N MET A 1 2.79 -3.53 -34.47
CA MET A 1 1.78 -2.45 -34.37
C MET A 1 0.48 -2.97 -33.74
N ARG A 2 0.55 -3.40 -32.47
CA ARG A 2 -0.60 -3.64 -31.58
C ARG A 2 -0.11 -3.34 -30.17
N SER A 3 -0.05 -2.07 -29.80
CA SER A 3 0.18 -1.64 -28.42
C SER A 3 -0.18 -0.17 -28.32
N ALA A 4 -1.40 0.13 -27.89
CA ALA A 4 -1.86 1.44 -27.40
C ALA A 4 -3.36 1.39 -27.09
N THR A 5 -3.82 0.53 -26.16
CA THR A 5 -5.21 0.61 -25.65
C THR A 5 -5.45 -0.11 -24.30
N MET A 6 -4.47 -0.18 -23.40
CA MET A 6 -4.67 -0.68 -22.04
C MET A 6 -4.05 0.29 -21.02
N THR A 7 -4.72 1.40 -20.74
CA THR A 7 -4.33 2.28 -19.61
C THR A 7 -5.53 3.03 -19.00
N ALA A 8 -6.78 2.67 -19.36
CA ALA A 8 -7.98 3.38 -18.90
C ALA A 8 -8.89 2.55 -17.96
N ALA A 9 -8.52 1.31 -17.60
CA ALA A 9 -9.37 0.42 -16.81
C ALA A 9 -9.04 0.39 -15.30
N ALA A 10 -7.80 0.66 -14.88
CA ALA A 10 -7.35 0.42 -13.50
C ALA A 10 -7.93 1.41 -12.46
N VAL A 11 -8.19 2.67 -12.85
CA VAL A 11 -8.74 3.69 -11.93
C VAL A 11 -10.18 3.37 -11.47
N THR A 12 -10.87 2.42 -12.13
CA THR A 12 -12.24 2.04 -11.78
C THR A 12 -12.30 0.97 -10.68
N GLY A 13 -11.28 0.12 -10.53
CA GLY A 13 -11.27 -1.02 -9.60
C GLY A 13 -11.32 -0.61 -8.13
N LEU A 14 -10.56 0.41 -7.72
CA LEU A 14 -10.57 0.92 -6.34
C LEU A 14 -11.90 1.59 -5.93
N LEU A 15 -12.67 2.12 -6.90
CA LEU A 15 -14.03 2.60 -6.63
C LEU A 15 -15.03 1.46 -6.47
N PHE A 16 -14.75 0.27 -7.03
CA PHE A 16 -15.56 -0.93 -6.82
C PHE A 16 -15.39 -1.55 -5.45
N PHE A 17 -14.24 -1.40 -4.77
CA PHE A 17 -14.12 -1.80 -3.36
C PHE A 17 -15.11 -1.07 -2.46
N GLY A 18 -15.37 0.22 -2.72
CA GLY A 18 -16.41 0.98 -2.02
C GLY A 18 -17.83 0.47 -2.30
N GLY A 19 -18.08 -0.17 -3.45
CA GLY A 19 -19.37 -0.76 -3.81
C GLY A 19 -19.54 -2.23 -3.39
N CYS A 20 -18.46 -3.01 -3.33
CA CYS A 20 -18.45 -4.40 -2.87
C CYS A 20 -18.45 -4.51 -1.35
N LEU A 21 -17.78 -3.59 -0.64
CA LEU A 21 -17.98 -3.38 0.81
C LEU A 21 -19.41 -2.94 1.16
N HIS A 22 -20.18 -2.49 0.17
CA HIS A 22 -21.53 -1.97 0.35
C HIS A 22 -22.63 -2.96 -0.06
N LYS A 23 -22.30 -3.98 -0.88
CA LYS A 23 -23.29 -4.95 -1.37
C LYS A 23 -23.67 -5.99 -0.33
N ASP A 24 -22.74 -6.34 0.55
CA ASP A 24 -23.06 -6.97 1.82
C ASP A 24 -23.01 -5.86 2.89
N ASN A 25 -24.12 -5.60 3.57
CA ASN A 25 -24.33 -4.45 4.47
C ASN A 25 -23.42 -4.39 5.73
N TRP A 26 -22.31 -5.12 5.79
CA TRP A 26 -21.53 -5.29 7.01
C TRP A 26 -20.72 -4.06 7.40
N ALA A 27 -20.35 -3.20 6.44
CA ALA A 27 -19.56 -1.99 6.66
C ALA A 27 -20.34 -0.68 6.37
N ASP A 28 -21.68 -0.69 6.39
CA ASP A 28 -22.44 0.55 6.32
C ASP A 28 -22.42 1.28 7.69
N PHE A 29 -21.34 2.03 7.92
CA PHE A 29 -21.06 2.82 9.12
C PHE A 29 -22.17 3.84 9.49
N ASN A 30 -23.15 4.06 8.61
CA ASN A 30 -24.20 5.07 8.78
C ASN A 30 -25.57 4.52 9.20
N THR A 31 -25.74 3.21 9.37
CA THR A 31 -27.06 2.66 9.68
C THR A 31 -27.17 2.13 11.11
N THR A 32 -28.31 2.40 11.74
CA THR A 32 -28.75 1.82 13.03
C THR A 32 -29.12 0.33 12.89
N GLN A 33 -28.53 -0.38 11.93
CA GLN A 33 -28.88 -1.78 11.66
C GLN A 33 -28.42 -2.70 12.79
N THR A 34 -29.26 -3.70 13.05
CA THR A 34 -29.02 -4.80 13.96
C THR A 34 -27.76 -5.58 13.51
N PRO A 35 -26.93 -6.09 14.44
CA PRO A 35 -25.81 -6.97 14.10
C PRO A 35 -26.23 -8.02 13.08
N THR A 36 -25.46 -8.17 12.01
CA THR A 36 -25.81 -9.11 10.95
C THR A 36 -25.46 -10.54 11.35
N ALA A 37 -24.42 -10.71 12.17
CA ALA A 37 -24.05 -11.99 12.74
C ALA A 37 -24.95 -12.34 13.93
N LYS A 38 -25.77 -13.39 13.80
CA LYS A 38 -26.57 -13.89 14.93
C LYS A 38 -25.74 -14.86 15.75
N ARG A 39 -25.65 -14.62 17.06
CA ARG A 39 -25.00 -15.52 18.02
C ARG A 39 -25.39 -17.00 17.86
N ARG A 40 -26.66 -17.28 17.56
CA ARG A 40 -27.14 -18.65 17.36
C ARG A 40 -26.50 -19.34 16.14
N GLU A 41 -26.26 -18.59 15.07
CA GLU A 41 -25.59 -19.08 13.86
C GLU A 41 -24.11 -19.33 14.18
N LEU A 42 -23.44 -18.37 14.85
CA LEU A 42 -22.05 -18.52 15.31
C LEU A 42 -21.85 -19.72 16.25
N ASP A 43 -22.79 -19.96 17.18
CA ASP A 43 -22.74 -21.10 18.10
C ASP A 43 -22.92 -22.45 17.36
N ALA A 44 -23.70 -22.47 16.28
CA ALA A 44 -23.87 -23.65 15.44
C ALA A 44 -22.58 -23.93 14.62
N GLU A 45 -22.01 -22.91 14.00
CA GLU A 45 -20.73 -23.00 13.26
C GLU A 45 -19.59 -23.45 14.18
N ARG A 46 -19.51 -22.89 15.39
CA ARG A 46 -18.56 -23.32 16.41
C ARG A 46 -18.65 -24.82 16.68
N GLN A 47 -19.86 -25.38 16.85
CA GLN A 47 -20.03 -26.80 17.12
C GLN A 47 -19.51 -27.66 15.96
N VAL A 48 -19.74 -27.24 14.72
CA VAL A 48 -19.24 -27.94 13.53
C VAL A 48 -17.71 -27.85 13.45
N ALA A 49 -17.15 -26.64 13.58
CA ALA A 49 -15.71 -26.40 13.51
C ALA A 49 -14.92 -27.18 14.56
N LEU A 50 -15.39 -27.20 15.81
CA LEU A 50 -14.68 -27.84 16.93
C LEU A 50 -14.82 -29.37 16.98
N SER A 51 -15.77 -29.97 16.26
CA SER A 51 -16.03 -31.42 16.32
C SER A 51 -15.50 -32.19 15.11
N GLY A 52 -15.34 -31.54 13.96
CA GLY A 52 -15.10 -32.23 12.69
C GLY A 52 -13.64 -32.34 12.25
N GLY A 53 -12.74 -31.51 12.79
CA GLY A 53 -11.39 -31.37 12.23
C GLY A 53 -11.39 -30.86 10.77
N ASP A 54 -12.52 -30.32 10.31
CA ASP A 54 -12.72 -29.81 8.96
C ASP A 54 -12.19 -28.39 8.87
N VAL A 55 -11.13 -28.21 8.07
CA VAL A 55 -10.50 -26.90 7.86
C VAL A 55 -11.49 -25.91 7.27
N ALA A 56 -12.41 -26.33 6.39
CA ALA A 56 -13.40 -25.42 5.80
C ALA A 56 -14.36 -24.86 6.85
N ALA A 57 -14.86 -25.74 7.71
CA ALA A 57 -15.72 -25.36 8.83
C ALA A 57 -14.97 -24.44 9.82
N MET A 58 -13.68 -24.73 10.08
CA MET A 58 -12.87 -23.89 10.94
C MET A 58 -12.57 -22.51 10.32
N THR A 59 -12.24 -22.43 9.03
CA THR A 59 -12.03 -21.16 8.33
C THR A 59 -13.28 -20.29 8.38
N ALA A 60 -14.46 -20.87 8.10
CA ALA A 60 -15.73 -20.17 8.19
C ALA A 60 -15.98 -19.66 9.62
N TYR A 61 -15.79 -20.52 10.63
CA TYR A 61 -15.97 -20.14 12.03
C TYR A 61 -15.03 -19.00 12.46
N LEU A 62 -13.74 -19.04 12.08
CA LEU A 62 -12.78 -17.97 12.40
C LEU A 62 -13.18 -16.63 11.77
N ARG A 63 -13.61 -16.65 10.51
CA ARG A 63 -14.11 -15.47 9.79
C ARG A 63 -15.35 -14.89 10.47
N ASP A 64 -16.34 -15.73 10.75
CA ASP A 64 -17.62 -15.31 11.31
C ASP A 64 -17.47 -14.86 12.77
N LEU A 65 -16.54 -15.48 13.52
CA LEU A 65 -16.12 -15.02 14.85
C LEU A 65 -15.43 -13.65 14.79
N TRP A 66 -14.53 -13.43 13.81
CA TRP A 66 -13.89 -12.13 13.62
C TRP A 66 -14.91 -11.03 13.30
N ARG A 67 -15.88 -11.33 12.41
CA ARG A 67 -16.96 -10.38 12.08
C ARG A 67 -17.79 -10.03 13.31
N PHE A 68 -18.21 -11.04 14.07
CA PHE A 68 -18.95 -10.83 15.32
C PHE A 68 -18.15 -9.99 16.32
N ASP A 69 -16.86 -10.28 16.45
CA ASP A 69 -15.94 -9.53 17.30
C ASP A 69 -15.84 -8.05 16.93
N TRP A 70 -15.70 -7.78 15.64
CA TRP A 70 -15.62 -6.44 15.09
C TRP A 70 -16.93 -5.68 15.31
N GLU A 71 -18.09 -6.29 15.00
CA GLU A 71 -19.41 -5.70 15.24
C GLU A 71 -19.61 -5.35 16.74
N TYR A 72 -19.14 -6.23 17.63
CA TYR A 72 -19.18 -6.00 19.07
C TYR A 72 -18.30 -4.79 19.49
N ARG A 73 -17.05 -4.72 19.00
CA ARG A 73 -16.14 -3.59 19.26
C ARG A 73 -16.70 -2.27 18.74
N ASP A 74 -17.20 -2.26 17.51
CA ASP A 74 -17.81 -1.08 16.90
C ASP A 74 -19.05 -0.62 17.69
N TYR A 75 -19.90 -1.55 18.11
CA TYR A 75 -21.07 -1.22 18.92
C TYR A 75 -20.67 -0.55 20.25
N LEU A 76 -19.66 -1.08 20.94
CA LEU A 76 -19.13 -0.48 22.16
C LEU A 76 -18.56 0.92 21.90
N ALA A 77 -17.79 1.11 20.83
CA ALA A 77 -17.28 2.42 20.44
C ALA A 77 -18.40 3.42 20.17
N ARG A 78 -19.50 2.99 19.52
CA ARG A 78 -20.71 3.81 19.32
C ARG A 78 -21.43 4.13 20.63
N GLN A 79 -21.48 3.21 21.59
CA GLN A 79 -22.04 3.48 22.92
C GLN A 79 -21.25 4.58 23.65
N GLU A 80 -19.92 4.54 23.58
CA GLU A 80 -19.03 5.52 24.24
C GLU A 80 -19.29 6.95 23.75
N VAL A 81 -19.59 7.11 22.45
CA VAL A 81 -19.92 8.42 21.85
C VAL A 81 -21.43 8.74 21.85
N GLY A 82 -22.24 7.95 22.55
CA GLY A 82 -23.70 8.17 22.68
C GLY A 82 -24.49 7.92 21.39
N LYS A 83 -23.92 7.19 20.43
CA LYS A 83 -24.55 6.83 19.14
C LYS A 83 -25.23 5.46 19.15
N ALA A 84 -25.10 4.69 20.22
CA ALA A 84 -25.79 3.40 20.40
C ALA A 84 -26.50 3.32 21.78
N PRO A 85 -27.58 2.51 21.92
CA PRO A 85 -28.23 2.26 23.20
C PRO A 85 -27.25 1.72 24.25
N LYS A 86 -27.42 2.04 25.53
CA LYS A 86 -26.52 1.55 26.61
C LYS A 86 -26.59 0.05 26.85
N LYS A 87 -27.71 -0.60 26.53
CA LYS A 87 -27.87 -2.04 26.67
C LYS A 87 -27.41 -2.70 25.37
N LEU A 88 -26.48 -3.66 25.46
CA LEU A 88 -26.15 -4.54 24.34
C LEU A 88 -27.41 -5.23 23.81
N PRO A 89 -27.54 -5.42 22.49
CA PRO A 89 -28.54 -6.31 21.90
C PRO A 89 -28.43 -7.70 22.54
N ASP A 90 -29.55 -8.41 22.69
CA ASP A 90 -29.57 -9.74 23.33
C ASP A 90 -28.70 -10.75 22.53
N GLU A 91 -28.47 -10.48 21.25
CA GLU A 91 -27.55 -11.21 20.37
C GLU A 91 -26.07 -11.05 20.78
N LEU A 92 -25.69 -9.91 21.36
CA LEU A 92 -24.34 -9.62 21.82
C LEU A 92 -24.15 -9.85 23.34
N ASP A 93 -25.25 -9.90 24.09
CA ASP A 93 -25.22 -10.05 25.54
C ASP A 93 -24.72 -11.45 25.98
N GLY A 94 -23.92 -11.52 27.04
CA GLY A 94 -23.36 -12.77 27.55
C GLY A 94 -22.37 -13.49 26.60
N PHE A 95 -21.86 -12.80 25.57
CA PHE A 95 -20.75 -13.29 24.75
C PHE A 95 -19.41 -13.03 25.46
N SER A 96 -18.75 -14.10 25.92
CA SER A 96 -17.41 -14.03 26.48
C SER A 96 -16.39 -13.92 25.34
N ARG A 97 -16.21 -12.71 24.81
CA ARG A 97 -15.34 -12.41 23.65
C ARG A 97 -13.98 -13.12 23.72
N ARG A 98 -13.28 -12.90 24.83
CA ARG A 98 -11.94 -13.43 25.02
C ARG A 98 -11.91 -14.95 25.06
N GLU A 99 -12.84 -15.56 25.77
CA GLU A 99 -12.92 -17.03 25.89
C GLU A 99 -13.21 -17.68 24.53
N ARG A 100 -14.11 -17.09 23.73
CA ARG A 100 -14.43 -17.58 22.38
C ARG A 100 -13.25 -17.48 21.43
N ILE A 101 -12.52 -16.36 21.47
CA ILE A 101 -11.32 -16.17 20.66
C ILE A 101 -10.23 -17.14 21.11
N ASP A 102 -9.93 -17.22 22.40
CA ASP A 102 -8.90 -18.11 22.95
C ASP A 102 -9.20 -19.59 22.60
N GLU A 103 -10.46 -20.00 22.69
CA GLU A 103 -10.90 -21.34 22.28
C GLU A 103 -10.72 -21.61 20.79
N ALA A 104 -11.17 -20.68 19.93
CA ALA A 104 -11.04 -20.82 18.48
C ALA A 104 -9.58 -20.87 18.04
N LEU A 105 -8.72 -20.02 18.62
CA LEU A 105 -7.29 -19.98 18.35
C LEU A 105 -6.58 -21.25 18.84
N ALA A 106 -6.95 -21.78 20.01
CA ALA A 106 -6.41 -23.04 20.50
C ALA A 106 -6.80 -24.21 19.59
N ALA A 107 -8.08 -24.29 19.21
CA ALA A 107 -8.56 -25.33 18.30
C ALA A 107 -7.91 -25.23 16.91
N TRP A 108 -7.71 -24.01 16.38
CA TRP A 108 -6.96 -23.84 15.14
C TRP A 108 -5.51 -24.28 15.30
N ALA A 109 -4.83 -23.91 16.40
CA ALA A 109 -3.46 -24.34 16.64
C ALA A 109 -3.31 -25.87 16.69
N ASP A 110 -4.30 -26.59 17.22
CA ASP A 110 -4.33 -28.06 17.24
C ASP A 110 -4.62 -28.68 15.86
N MET A 111 -5.45 -28.03 15.04
CA MET A 111 -5.85 -28.49 13.70
C MET A 111 -4.85 -28.12 12.60
N ARG A 112 -4.12 -27.02 12.79
CA ARG A 112 -3.26 -26.40 11.78
C ARG A 112 -2.20 -27.41 11.32
N PRO A 113 -2.09 -27.68 10.00
CA PRO A 113 -1.11 -28.62 9.52
C PRO A 113 0.31 -28.07 9.76
N VAL A 114 1.25 -28.98 10.05
CA VAL A 114 2.65 -28.61 10.33
C VAL A 114 3.33 -27.99 9.10
N ALA A 115 2.93 -28.43 7.91
CA ALA A 115 3.35 -27.88 6.62
C ALA A 115 2.11 -27.50 5.81
N LEU A 116 2.23 -26.48 4.95
CA LEU A 116 1.14 -26.11 4.05
C LEU A 116 0.90 -27.26 3.05
N PRO A 117 -0.37 -27.65 2.81
CA PRO A 117 -0.67 -28.68 1.83
C PRO A 117 -0.25 -28.22 0.43
N GLU A 118 0.05 -29.15 -0.46
CA GLU A 118 0.41 -28.88 -1.87
C GLU A 118 -0.79 -29.03 -2.83
N ASP A 119 -1.98 -29.25 -2.27
CA ASP A 119 -3.22 -29.44 -3.01
C ASP A 119 -4.13 -28.19 -2.96
N GLU A 120 -5.32 -28.33 -3.54
CA GLU A 120 -6.34 -27.28 -3.63
C GLU A 120 -6.86 -26.76 -2.28
N SER A 121 -6.51 -27.41 -1.15
CA SER A 121 -6.86 -26.93 0.19
C SER A 121 -5.90 -25.86 0.74
N ARG A 122 -4.75 -25.62 0.08
CA ARG A 122 -3.77 -24.62 0.53
C ARG A 122 -4.36 -23.22 0.76
N PRO A 123 -5.14 -22.63 -0.18
CA PRO A 123 -5.74 -21.31 0.07
C PRO A 123 -6.62 -21.26 1.31
N LEU A 124 -7.34 -22.35 1.58
CA LEU A 124 -8.25 -22.44 2.71
C LEU A 124 -7.51 -22.46 4.06
N VAL A 125 -6.40 -23.20 4.14
CA VAL A 125 -5.51 -23.22 5.32
C VAL A 125 -4.89 -21.84 5.56
N VAL A 126 -4.43 -21.18 4.49
CA VAL A 126 -3.82 -19.85 4.60
C VAL A 126 -4.84 -18.78 4.98
N LYS A 127 -6.09 -18.89 4.52
CA LYS A 127 -7.21 -18.05 4.96
C LYS A 127 -7.55 -18.26 6.44
N ALA A 128 -7.56 -19.50 6.93
CA ALA A 128 -7.71 -19.76 8.36
C ALA A 128 -6.59 -19.11 9.18
N ASP A 129 -5.34 -19.23 8.74
CA ASP A 129 -4.20 -18.54 9.36
C ASP A 129 -4.37 -17.01 9.37
N PHE A 130 -4.90 -16.44 8.29
CA PHE A 130 -5.21 -15.02 8.22
C PHE A 130 -6.27 -14.60 9.24
N TYR A 131 -7.43 -15.27 9.30
CA TYR A 131 -8.49 -14.91 10.26
C TYR A 131 -8.07 -15.15 11.71
N ALA A 132 -7.33 -16.24 11.99
CA ALA A 132 -6.75 -16.47 13.31
C ALA A 132 -5.77 -15.35 13.69
N THR A 133 -4.95 -14.88 12.73
CA THR A 133 -4.05 -13.74 12.93
C THR A 133 -4.83 -12.45 13.17
N ALA A 134 -5.91 -12.20 12.44
CA ALA A 134 -6.75 -11.01 12.62
C ALA A 134 -7.48 -11.00 13.97
N LEU A 135 -7.87 -12.17 14.49
CA LEU A 135 -8.49 -12.33 15.80
C LEU A 135 -7.51 -12.10 16.97
N GLY A 136 -6.28 -12.62 16.85
CA GLY A 136 -5.28 -12.58 17.92
C GLY A 136 -4.24 -11.46 17.81
N GLY A 137 -4.09 -10.86 16.64
CA GLY A 137 -3.01 -9.93 16.27
C GLY A 137 -3.49 -8.50 16.03
N GLY A 138 -2.57 -7.65 15.59
CA GLY A 138 -2.88 -6.28 15.16
C GLY A 138 -2.73 -6.13 13.65
N CYS A 139 -2.98 -4.91 13.16
CA CYS A 139 -2.86 -4.52 11.75
C CYS A 139 -1.61 -5.11 11.07
N ARG A 140 -0.42 -4.97 11.67
CA ARG A 140 0.85 -5.38 11.07
C ARG A 140 0.96 -6.90 10.88
N GLU A 141 0.48 -7.68 11.83
CA GLU A 141 0.46 -9.14 11.73
C GLU A 141 -0.52 -9.58 10.64
N SER A 142 -1.70 -8.95 10.58
CA SER A 142 -2.70 -9.19 9.54
C SER A 142 -2.21 -8.81 8.13
N GLU A 143 -1.45 -7.71 7.97
CA GLU A 143 -0.83 -7.33 6.69
C GLU A 143 0.07 -8.46 6.16
N ARG A 144 0.93 -9.01 7.02
CA ARG A 144 1.82 -10.12 6.65
C ARG A 144 1.06 -11.40 6.35
N ALA A 145 0.01 -11.67 7.12
CA ALA A 145 -0.84 -12.83 6.88
C ALA A 145 -1.60 -12.72 5.55
N LEU A 146 -2.06 -11.52 5.17
CA LEU A 146 -2.69 -11.29 3.87
C LEU A 146 -1.69 -11.51 2.72
N GLY A 147 -0.42 -11.13 2.90
CA GLY A 147 0.64 -11.45 1.93
C GLY A 147 0.72 -12.95 1.60
N ARG A 148 0.58 -13.83 2.60
CA ARG A 148 0.50 -15.29 2.38
C ARG A 148 -0.74 -15.71 1.61
N VAL A 149 -1.90 -15.12 1.91
CA VAL A 149 -3.14 -15.38 1.18
C VAL A 149 -2.93 -15.04 -0.29
N LEU A 150 -2.42 -13.85 -0.60
CA LEU A 150 -2.16 -13.42 -1.97
C LEU A 150 -1.22 -14.38 -2.70
N VAL A 151 -0.13 -14.84 -2.06
CA VAL A 151 0.79 -15.82 -2.67
C VAL A 151 0.07 -17.12 -2.97
N SER A 152 -0.66 -17.68 -2.00
CA SER A 152 -1.39 -18.94 -2.19
C SER A 152 -2.48 -18.85 -3.25
N MET A 153 -3.14 -17.70 -3.39
CA MET A 153 -4.15 -17.47 -4.42
C MET A 153 -3.50 -17.41 -5.80
N THR A 154 -2.37 -16.70 -5.94
CA THR A 154 -1.59 -16.70 -7.19
C THR A 154 -1.12 -18.10 -7.57
N GLU A 155 -0.62 -18.90 -6.60
CA GLU A 155 -0.20 -20.28 -6.85
C GLU A 155 -1.34 -21.15 -7.38
N THR A 156 -2.54 -21.00 -6.82
CA THR A 156 -3.67 -21.88 -7.12
C THR A 156 -4.41 -21.49 -8.39
N TYR A 157 -4.48 -20.19 -8.67
CA TYR A 157 -5.35 -19.65 -9.71
C TYR A 157 -4.59 -18.86 -10.80
N GLY A 158 -3.27 -18.71 -10.67
CA GLY A 158 -2.43 -17.98 -11.62
C GLY A 158 -2.77 -16.48 -11.69
N VAL A 159 -2.74 -15.94 -12.91
CA VAL A 159 -3.09 -14.54 -13.22
C VAL A 159 -4.61 -14.30 -13.35
N GLU A 160 -5.43 -15.35 -13.28
CA GLU A 160 -6.87 -15.27 -13.52
C GLU A 160 -7.71 -15.11 -12.24
N TYR A 161 -7.09 -14.97 -11.07
CA TYR A 161 -7.87 -14.81 -9.85
C TYR A 161 -8.55 -13.44 -9.80
N THR A 162 -9.85 -13.45 -9.52
CA THR A 162 -10.65 -12.24 -9.45
C THR A 162 -10.42 -11.53 -8.11
N GLU A 163 -10.54 -10.20 -8.09
CA GLU A 163 -10.50 -9.41 -6.84
C GLU A 163 -11.50 -9.94 -5.79
N GLU A 164 -12.60 -10.54 -6.23
CA GLU A 164 -13.60 -11.18 -5.38
C GLU A 164 -12.98 -12.25 -4.45
N ALA A 165 -11.94 -12.95 -4.91
CA ALA A 165 -11.39 -14.11 -4.25
C ALA A 165 -10.65 -13.80 -2.93
N PHE A 166 -10.21 -12.55 -2.73
CA PHE A 166 -9.59 -12.07 -1.48
C PHE A 166 -10.24 -10.78 -0.91
N SER A 167 -11.34 -10.33 -1.52
CA SER A 167 -12.00 -9.07 -1.17
C SER A 167 -12.41 -9.00 0.31
N GLU A 168 -12.85 -10.12 0.87
CA GLU A 168 -13.24 -10.24 2.27
C GLU A 168 -12.04 -10.11 3.21
N GLU A 169 -10.94 -10.80 2.92
CA GLU A 169 -9.70 -10.71 3.72
C GLU A 169 -9.09 -9.31 3.66
N PHE A 170 -9.14 -8.66 2.50
CA PHE A 170 -8.68 -7.28 2.39
C PHE A 170 -9.54 -6.32 3.24
N ALA A 171 -10.85 -6.53 3.24
CA ALA A 171 -11.76 -5.75 4.06
C ALA A 171 -11.56 -5.97 5.57
N VAL A 172 -11.23 -7.20 5.99
CA VAL A 172 -10.78 -7.50 7.36
C VAL A 172 -9.52 -6.74 7.71
N LEU A 173 -8.51 -6.72 6.83
CA LEU A 173 -7.27 -6.00 7.06
C LEU A 173 -7.51 -4.50 7.26
N VAL A 174 -8.30 -3.90 6.38
CA VAL A 174 -8.70 -2.49 6.46
C VAL A 174 -9.33 -2.19 7.82
N ALA A 175 -10.26 -3.04 8.26
CA ALA A 175 -10.97 -2.86 9.52
C ALA A 175 -10.04 -2.93 10.73
N GLU A 176 -9.11 -3.89 10.77
CA GLU A 176 -8.13 -4.02 11.87
C GLU A 176 -7.11 -2.88 11.91
N CYS A 177 -6.82 -2.27 10.77
CA CYS A 177 -5.91 -1.14 10.71
C CYS A 177 -6.55 0.19 11.15
N GLY A 178 -7.84 0.20 11.49
CA GLY A 178 -8.53 1.36 12.06
C GLY A 178 -8.54 2.59 11.15
N GLN A 179 -8.33 2.41 9.86
CA GLN A 179 -8.27 3.53 8.91
C GLN A 179 -9.67 3.79 8.39
N THR A 180 -10.24 4.95 8.72
CA THR A 180 -11.38 5.50 7.97
C THR A 180 -10.90 5.74 6.55
N LEU A 181 -11.21 4.83 5.64
CA LEU A 181 -10.53 4.74 4.35
C LEU A 181 -10.80 5.96 3.47
N GLY A 182 -9.79 6.80 3.30
CA GLY A 182 -9.54 7.37 1.97
C GLY A 182 -8.95 6.29 1.06
N SER A 183 -9.14 6.41 -0.25
CA SER A 183 -8.61 5.45 -1.23
C SER A 183 -7.08 5.27 -1.15
N LYS A 184 -6.34 6.33 -0.78
CA LYS A 184 -4.87 6.29 -0.63
C LYS A 184 -4.41 5.37 0.50
N GLN A 185 -5.14 5.37 1.61
CA GLN A 185 -4.86 4.55 2.78
C GLN A 185 -5.02 3.06 2.48
N ALA A 186 -6.14 2.70 1.84
CA ALA A 186 -6.40 1.32 1.40
C ALA A 186 -5.30 0.82 0.46
N GLY A 187 -4.90 1.66 -0.51
CA GLY A 187 -3.82 1.34 -1.45
C GLY A 187 -2.49 1.07 -0.73
N ALA A 188 -2.15 1.85 0.30
CA ALA A 188 -0.94 1.62 1.08
C ALA A 188 -0.96 0.29 1.87
N LEU A 189 -2.11 -0.07 2.46
CA LEU A 189 -2.27 -1.35 3.16
C LEU A 189 -2.13 -2.53 2.19
N PHE A 190 -2.76 -2.45 1.02
CA PHE A 190 -2.61 -3.48 0.00
C PHE A 190 -1.16 -3.60 -0.48
N ALA A 191 -0.51 -2.47 -0.76
CA ALA A 191 0.90 -2.45 -1.15
C ALA A 191 1.81 -3.07 -0.07
N ASN A 192 1.53 -2.85 1.22
CA ASN A 192 2.26 -3.49 2.31
C ASN A 192 2.05 -5.01 2.33
N ALA A 193 0.81 -5.49 2.13
CA ALA A 193 0.52 -6.91 2.04
C ALA A 193 1.21 -7.56 0.81
N CYS A 194 1.21 -6.87 -0.33
CA CYS A 194 1.95 -7.27 -1.52
C CYS A 194 3.46 -7.37 -1.28
N ARG A 195 4.06 -6.38 -0.61
CA ARG A 195 5.48 -6.44 -0.21
C ARG A 195 5.75 -7.63 0.71
N ALA A 196 4.86 -7.89 1.68
CA ALA A 196 5.02 -9.03 2.57
C ALA A 196 4.95 -10.38 1.84
N GLY A 197 4.13 -10.52 0.80
CA GLY A 197 4.12 -11.74 -0.02
C GLY A 197 5.31 -11.83 -0.97
N ALA A 198 5.78 -10.71 -1.54
CA ALA A 198 7.00 -10.68 -2.33
C ALA A 198 8.24 -11.14 -1.52
N ASP A 199 8.33 -10.74 -0.25
CA ASP A 199 9.37 -11.19 0.67
C ASP A 199 9.32 -12.72 0.91
N LEU A 200 8.14 -13.35 0.84
CA LEU A 200 8.01 -14.82 0.95
C LEU A 200 8.49 -15.53 -0.32
N LEU A 201 8.35 -14.88 -1.46
CA LEU A 201 8.74 -15.42 -2.75
C LEU A 201 10.23 -15.21 -3.04
N SER A 202 10.93 -14.32 -2.33
CA SER A 202 12.31 -13.91 -2.66
C SER A 202 13.33 -15.05 -2.67
N ASP A 203 13.08 -16.09 -1.88
CA ASP A 203 14.00 -17.21 -1.69
C ASP A 203 13.62 -18.46 -2.50
N LEU A 204 12.47 -18.43 -3.20
CA LEU A 204 12.04 -19.55 -4.05
C LEU A 204 12.94 -19.67 -5.29
N GLU A 205 13.29 -20.90 -5.65
CA GLU A 205 13.96 -21.16 -6.92
C GLU A 205 12.97 -20.93 -8.07
N GLU A 206 13.38 -20.21 -9.12
CA GLU A 206 12.52 -20.02 -10.30
C GLU A 206 12.36 -21.35 -11.03
N PRO A 207 11.16 -21.68 -11.54
CA PRO A 207 10.98 -22.92 -12.29
C PRO A 207 11.84 -22.94 -13.55
N GLU A 208 12.40 -24.10 -13.87
CA GLU A 208 13.03 -24.33 -15.18
C GLU A 208 11.93 -24.29 -16.26
N TYR A 209 12.04 -23.35 -17.20
CA TYR A 209 11.11 -23.24 -18.32
C TYR A 209 11.33 -24.39 -19.31
N ALA A 210 10.49 -25.43 -19.22
CA ALA A 210 10.65 -26.67 -19.99
C ALA A 210 10.09 -26.64 -21.44
N ASP A 211 9.47 -25.54 -21.85
CA ASP A 211 8.71 -25.39 -23.08
C ASP A 211 9.10 -24.07 -23.76
N LEU A 212 9.97 -24.16 -24.77
CA LEU A 212 10.53 -23.03 -25.52
C LEU A 212 10.88 -23.41 -26.96
N ASP A 213 10.18 -24.38 -27.55
CA ASP A 213 10.21 -24.53 -29.02
C ASP A 213 9.45 -23.38 -29.73
N GLY A 214 8.88 -22.46 -28.94
CA GLY A 214 8.28 -21.20 -29.38
C GLY A 214 6.80 -21.32 -29.73
N ASP A 215 6.17 -22.47 -29.50
CA ASP A 215 4.74 -22.65 -29.78
C ASP A 215 3.83 -22.27 -28.60
N LYS A 216 4.38 -22.16 -27.38
CA LYS A 216 3.71 -21.66 -26.18
C LYS A 216 4.50 -20.55 -25.51
N ALA A 217 3.78 -19.54 -25.02
CA ALA A 217 4.37 -18.59 -24.10
C ALA A 217 4.71 -19.35 -22.80
N PRO A 218 5.91 -19.19 -22.24
CA PRO A 218 6.23 -19.80 -20.96
C PRO A 218 5.17 -19.36 -19.94
N GLU A 219 4.63 -20.31 -19.17
CA GLU A 219 3.75 -19.94 -18.06
C GLU A 219 4.52 -18.95 -17.17
N PRO A 220 3.93 -17.78 -16.86
CA PRO A 220 4.61 -16.80 -16.02
C PRO A 220 4.99 -17.48 -14.71
N SER A 221 6.22 -17.25 -14.24
CA SER A 221 6.61 -17.83 -12.95
C SER A 221 5.70 -17.30 -11.86
N LEU A 222 5.61 -18.03 -10.75
CA LEU A 222 4.80 -17.61 -9.61
C LEU A 222 5.09 -16.17 -9.19
N ARG A 223 6.35 -15.74 -9.28
CA ARG A 223 6.73 -14.34 -9.01
C ARG A 223 6.08 -13.39 -9.99
N VAL A 224 6.18 -13.63 -11.30
CA VAL A 224 5.57 -12.77 -12.33
C VAL A 224 4.06 -12.70 -12.14
N ALA A 225 3.40 -13.84 -11.99
CA ALA A 225 1.96 -13.88 -11.75
C ALA A 225 1.59 -13.09 -10.48
N TYR A 226 2.38 -13.23 -9.41
CA TYR A 226 2.16 -12.53 -8.15
C TYR A 226 2.31 -11.01 -8.31
N ILE A 227 3.33 -10.57 -9.05
CA ILE A 227 3.59 -9.16 -9.33
C ILE A 227 2.45 -8.57 -10.14
N ASP A 228 2.05 -9.24 -11.22
CA ASP A 228 0.95 -8.78 -12.07
C ASP A 228 -0.34 -8.61 -11.27
N ASN A 229 -0.62 -9.56 -10.38
CA ASN A 229 -1.78 -9.51 -9.48
C ASN A 229 -1.65 -8.39 -8.42
N CYS A 230 -0.44 -8.05 -7.99
CA CYS A 230 -0.17 -6.95 -7.07
C CYS A 230 -0.06 -5.57 -7.75
N ASN A 231 0.09 -5.52 -9.08
CA ASN A 231 0.22 -4.30 -9.88
C ASN A 231 -1.14 -3.64 -10.18
N ILE A 232 -2.25 -4.22 -9.69
CA ILE A 232 -3.61 -3.71 -9.86
C ILE A 232 -3.84 -2.41 -9.04
N VAL A 233 -2.98 -2.12 -8.06
CA VAL A 233 -3.16 -0.98 -7.15
C VAL A 233 -2.10 0.09 -7.42
N ASP A 234 -2.56 1.26 -7.89
CA ASP A 234 -1.79 2.50 -7.97
C ASP A 234 -1.09 2.76 -6.62
N GLY A 235 0.22 2.53 -6.56
CA GLY A 235 0.96 2.64 -5.28
C GLY A 235 2.39 2.12 -5.30
N TRP A 236 2.77 1.28 -6.26
CA TRP A 236 4.18 0.99 -6.51
C TRP A 236 4.82 2.20 -7.18
N SER A 237 5.98 2.63 -6.69
CA SER A 237 6.76 3.58 -7.47
C SER A 237 7.22 2.88 -8.75
N THR A 238 7.30 3.62 -9.86
CA THR A 238 7.84 3.10 -11.13
C THR A 238 9.21 2.47 -10.92
N GLU A 239 9.98 2.94 -9.94
CA GLU A 239 11.30 2.41 -9.59
C GLU A 239 11.23 1.04 -8.88
N GLU A 240 10.24 0.79 -8.03
CA GLU A 240 10.02 -0.51 -7.38
C GLU A 240 9.50 -1.56 -8.38
N GLU A 241 8.54 -1.17 -9.22
CA GLU A 241 8.06 -2.01 -10.32
C GLU A 241 9.23 -2.33 -11.28
N GLN A 242 10.04 -1.32 -11.63
CA GLN A 242 11.23 -1.51 -12.45
C GLN A 242 12.30 -2.35 -11.75
N ALA A 243 12.54 -2.21 -10.45
CA ALA A 243 13.55 -3.00 -9.75
C ALA A 243 13.17 -4.49 -9.71
N LEU A 244 11.88 -4.76 -9.52
CA LEU A 244 11.36 -6.10 -9.42
C LEU A 244 11.25 -6.76 -10.80
N HIS A 245 10.78 -6.02 -11.81
CA HIS A 245 10.87 -6.42 -13.22
C HIS A 245 12.32 -6.57 -13.69
N ALA A 246 13.24 -5.70 -13.27
CA ALA A 246 14.65 -5.79 -13.65
C ALA A 246 15.33 -7.00 -13.05
N ASN A 247 14.98 -7.40 -11.82
CA ASN A 247 15.50 -8.63 -11.21
C ASN A 247 14.99 -9.86 -11.99
N PHE A 248 13.68 -9.92 -12.27
CA PHE A 248 13.11 -10.96 -13.12
C PHE A 248 13.76 -11.01 -14.50
N ILE A 249 13.83 -9.87 -15.20
CA ILE A 249 14.45 -9.76 -16.51
C ILE A 249 15.93 -10.14 -16.44
N ALA A 250 16.68 -9.79 -15.39
CA ALA A 250 18.09 -10.14 -15.27
C ALA A 250 18.30 -11.65 -15.13
N ILE A 251 17.48 -12.31 -14.30
CA ILE A 251 17.52 -13.77 -14.11
C ILE A 251 17.09 -14.47 -15.41
N ALA A 252 15.93 -14.10 -15.97
CA ALA A 252 15.42 -14.64 -17.22
C ALA A 252 16.38 -14.40 -18.40
N THR A 253 17.03 -13.23 -18.45
CA THR A 253 18.04 -12.88 -19.46
C THR A 253 19.26 -13.78 -19.35
N THR A 254 19.76 -14.00 -18.13
CA THR A 254 20.94 -14.86 -17.91
C THR A 254 20.63 -16.29 -18.34
N TRP A 255 19.48 -16.81 -17.90
CA TRP A 255 19.04 -18.15 -18.27
C TRP A 255 18.82 -18.30 -19.79
N PHE A 256 18.13 -17.34 -20.42
CA PHE A 256 17.87 -17.38 -21.86
C PHE A 256 19.16 -17.27 -22.67
N LYS A 257 20.12 -16.46 -22.22
CA LYS A 257 21.46 -16.38 -22.83
C LYS A 257 22.21 -17.71 -22.73
N ASP A 258 22.11 -18.39 -21.59
CA ASP A 258 22.84 -19.64 -21.35
C ASP A 258 22.22 -20.83 -22.10
N HIS A 259 20.91 -20.83 -22.33
CA HIS A 259 20.19 -21.94 -22.96
C HIS A 259 19.81 -21.70 -24.44
N TYR A 260 19.71 -20.44 -24.88
CA TYR A 260 19.34 -20.01 -26.24
C TYR A 260 20.33 -18.97 -26.79
N PRO A 261 21.63 -19.31 -26.91
CA PRO A 261 22.66 -18.34 -27.26
C PRO A 261 22.49 -17.76 -28.67
N GLU A 262 21.92 -18.52 -29.62
CA GLU A 262 21.70 -18.07 -31.00
C GLU A 262 20.54 -17.06 -31.09
N GLU A 263 19.41 -17.36 -30.45
CA GLU A 263 18.26 -16.47 -30.35
C GLU A 263 18.61 -15.21 -29.56
N TRP A 264 19.39 -15.35 -28.49
CA TRP A 264 19.88 -14.22 -27.71
C TRP A 264 20.79 -13.32 -28.55
N ALA A 265 21.73 -13.89 -29.31
CA ALA A 265 22.61 -13.13 -30.20
C ALA A 265 21.79 -12.35 -31.24
N LYS A 266 20.75 -12.98 -31.82
CA LYS A 266 19.84 -12.32 -32.75
C LYS A 266 19.06 -11.18 -32.08
N LEU A 267 18.54 -11.39 -30.87
CA LEU A 267 17.85 -10.34 -30.13
C LEU A 267 18.78 -9.17 -29.77
N GLU A 268 20.04 -9.45 -29.41
CA GLU A 268 21.04 -8.41 -29.17
C GLU A 268 21.38 -7.62 -30.45
N GLU A 269 21.47 -8.30 -31.60
CA GLU A 269 21.65 -7.66 -32.91
C GLU A 269 20.47 -6.73 -33.23
N GLU A 270 19.23 -7.21 -33.08
CA GLU A 270 18.01 -6.42 -33.28
C GLU A 270 17.95 -5.21 -32.33
N ARG A 271 18.28 -5.39 -31.05
CA ARG A 271 18.36 -4.29 -30.06
C ARG A 271 19.48 -3.30 -30.36
N ALA A 272 20.62 -3.76 -30.88
CA ALA A 272 21.70 -2.90 -31.31
C ALA A 272 21.28 -2.07 -32.54
N ALA A 273 20.62 -2.69 -33.52
CA ALA A 273 20.08 -2.02 -34.69
C ALA A 273 19.02 -0.96 -34.29
N ALA A 274 18.11 -1.28 -33.37
CA ALA A 274 17.12 -0.32 -32.87
C ALA A 274 17.74 0.88 -32.16
N ARG A 275 18.79 0.66 -31.34
CA ARG A 275 19.54 1.75 -30.69
C ARG A 275 20.30 2.62 -31.69
N ALA A 276 20.89 2.03 -32.72
CA ALA A 276 21.54 2.77 -33.79
C ALA A 276 20.52 3.64 -34.55
N ALA A 277 19.36 3.08 -34.90
CA ALA A 277 18.29 3.82 -35.55
C ALA A 277 17.74 4.98 -34.69
N ALA A 278 17.58 4.78 -33.38
CA ALA A 278 17.16 5.85 -32.47
C ALA A 278 18.21 6.96 -32.33
N ALA A 279 19.50 6.60 -32.32
CA ALA A 279 20.59 7.57 -32.29
C ALA A 279 20.66 8.40 -33.59
N GLU A 280 20.50 7.75 -34.74
CA GLU A 280 20.44 8.43 -36.05
C GLU A 280 19.23 9.36 -36.14
N ALA A 281 18.05 8.90 -35.71
CA ALA A 281 16.85 9.74 -35.67
C ALA A 281 17.04 10.98 -34.77
N ARG A 282 17.70 10.81 -33.61
CA ARG A 282 18.02 11.94 -32.72
C ARG A 282 19.04 12.89 -33.35
N ALA A 283 20.05 12.39 -34.06
CA ALA A 283 21.02 13.23 -34.76
C ALA A 283 20.36 14.02 -35.89
N ALA A 284 19.48 13.39 -36.68
CA ALA A 284 18.71 14.04 -37.72
C ALA A 284 17.77 15.12 -37.17
N ALA A 285 17.13 14.90 -36.01
CA ALA A 285 16.30 15.91 -35.35
C ALA A 285 17.11 17.14 -34.90
N ILE A 286 18.34 16.93 -34.41
CA ILE A 286 19.27 18.03 -34.07
C ILE A 286 19.68 18.79 -35.34
N GLU A 287 20.00 18.10 -36.43
CA GLU A 287 20.40 18.72 -37.70
C GLU A 287 19.25 19.48 -38.37
N ALA A 288 18.01 19.02 -38.24
CA ALA A 288 16.81 19.67 -38.76
C ALA A 288 16.47 21.00 -38.07
N GLY A 289 17.21 21.41 -37.03
CA GLY A 289 17.03 22.70 -36.35
C GLY A 289 15.78 22.78 -35.49
N GLU A 290 15.18 21.64 -35.13
CA GLU A 290 14.02 21.55 -34.24
C GLU A 290 14.45 21.43 -32.76
N TYR A 291 15.55 22.10 -32.41
CA TYR A 291 15.95 22.41 -31.04
C TYR A 291 16.10 23.94 -30.98
N ASP A 292 14.98 24.62 -30.79
CA ASP A 292 14.97 26.01 -30.34
C ASP A 292 15.46 25.99 -28.88
N ASP A 293 16.71 26.39 -28.66
CA ASP A 293 17.39 26.47 -27.38
C ASP A 293 16.80 27.58 -26.47
N GLY A 294 15.47 27.61 -26.32
CA GLY A 294 14.72 28.50 -25.43
C GLY A 294 14.97 28.27 -23.92
N TYR A 295 16.11 27.69 -23.55
CA TYR A 295 16.60 27.55 -22.18
C TYR A 295 17.89 28.34 -21.92
N GLY A 296 18.11 29.41 -22.69
CA GLY A 296 19.23 30.32 -22.50
C GLY A 296 18.81 31.78 -22.67
N SER A 297 18.10 32.35 -21.67
CA SER A 297 18.15 33.78 -21.27
C SER A 297 16.80 34.24 -20.68
N SER A 298 16.65 34.09 -19.36
CA SER A 298 15.72 34.92 -18.56
C SER A 298 16.48 35.61 -17.43
N GLY A 299 17.59 36.24 -17.79
CA GLY A 299 18.12 37.36 -17.03
C GLY A 299 17.43 38.63 -17.49
N GLY A 300 16.38 39.08 -16.79
CA GLY A 300 15.95 40.47 -16.89
C GLY A 300 14.46 40.77 -16.71
N SER A 301 14.24 41.75 -15.83
CA SER A 301 13.18 42.76 -15.90
C SER A 301 11.90 42.49 -15.12
N TRP A 302 11.94 43.05 -13.91
CA TRP A 302 10.79 43.51 -13.16
C TRP A 302 10.02 44.59 -13.96
N GLY A 303 8.71 44.42 -14.10
CA GLY A 303 7.77 45.43 -14.61
C GLY A 303 6.39 44.79 -14.83
N SER A 304 5.52 44.74 -13.84
CA SER A 304 4.51 45.78 -13.53
C SER A 304 3.56 46.05 -14.70
N SER A 305 2.41 45.37 -14.72
CA SER A 305 1.07 45.72 -15.28
C SER A 305 0.26 44.40 -15.22
N GLY A 306 -0.89 44.23 -14.56
CA GLY A 306 -1.89 45.18 -14.11
C GLY A 306 -3.13 45.08 -14.98
N ASP A 307 -3.91 44.00 -14.89
CA ASP A 307 -5.29 43.81 -15.40
C ASP A 307 -5.87 42.57 -14.68
N SER A 308 -6.68 42.65 -13.63
CA SER A 308 -8.10 43.05 -13.56
C SER A 308 -8.95 42.50 -14.71
N TRP A 309 -9.72 41.45 -14.46
CA TRP A 309 -11.16 41.32 -14.79
C TRP A 309 -11.71 39.99 -14.24
N GLY A 310 -12.89 40.07 -13.61
CA GLY A 310 -13.48 39.02 -12.79
C GLY A 310 -14.70 38.31 -13.38
N GLY A 311 -15.32 37.48 -12.52
CA GLY A 311 -16.53 36.69 -12.74
C GLY A 311 -16.24 35.24 -12.33
N GLY A 312 -16.86 34.62 -11.34
CA GLY A 312 -18.19 34.78 -10.76
C GLY A 312 -18.86 33.40 -10.82
N GLY A 313 -18.88 32.65 -9.71
CA GLY A 313 -19.50 31.33 -9.68
C GLY A 313 -19.36 30.66 -8.30
N GLY A 314 -20.40 30.78 -7.48
CA GLY A 314 -20.44 30.23 -6.13
C GLY A 314 -20.70 28.72 -6.09
N SER A 315 -20.04 28.05 -5.16
CA SER A 315 -20.47 26.76 -4.63
C SER A 315 -20.02 26.67 -3.17
N SER A 316 -20.98 26.44 -2.29
CA SER A 316 -20.84 26.34 -0.85
C SER A 316 -20.24 24.98 -0.47
N SER A 317 -18.98 24.98 -0.02
CA SER A 317 -18.32 23.83 0.62
C SER A 317 -17.61 24.29 1.90
N GLY A 318 -17.65 23.44 2.94
CA GLY A 318 -17.28 23.73 4.33
C GLY A 318 -15.91 24.40 4.52
N GLY A 319 -15.83 25.21 5.58
CA GLY A 319 -14.73 26.14 5.84
C GLY A 319 -13.34 25.51 5.91
N SER A 320 -12.63 25.53 4.78
CA SER A 320 -11.18 25.63 4.76
C SER A 320 -10.80 26.99 5.33
N SER A 321 -10.10 26.99 6.47
CA SER A 321 -9.39 28.16 6.98
C SER A 321 -8.60 28.81 5.84
N ALA A 322 -8.73 30.13 5.70
CA ALA A 322 -8.05 30.90 4.67
C ALA A 322 -6.55 30.53 4.63
N PRO A 323 -5.93 30.42 3.44
CA PRO A 323 -4.54 30.01 3.32
C PRO A 323 -3.65 30.97 4.14
N SER A 324 -3.05 30.40 5.19
CA SER A 324 -2.08 31.08 6.05
C SER A 324 -0.91 31.53 5.18
N GLY A 325 -0.53 32.81 5.29
CA GLY A 325 0.59 33.38 4.54
C GLY A 325 1.92 32.70 4.90
N PRO A 326 3.00 32.99 4.16
CA PRO A 326 4.32 32.46 4.49
C PRO A 326 4.75 32.91 5.90
N ILE A 327 5.16 31.95 6.72
CA ILE A 327 5.76 32.13 8.03
C ILE A 327 7.27 31.88 7.95
N SER A 328 8.04 32.61 8.77
CA SER A 328 9.49 32.42 8.89
C SER A 328 9.78 31.57 10.12
N VAL A 329 10.41 30.42 9.91
CA VAL A 329 10.82 29.47 10.96
C VAL A 329 12.34 29.55 11.13
N SER A 330 12.79 29.93 12.31
CA SER A 330 14.20 29.97 12.69
C SER A 330 14.62 28.62 13.25
N LEU A 331 15.52 27.93 12.55
CA LEU A 331 16.03 26.62 12.92
C LEU A 331 17.49 26.73 13.39
N TYR A 332 17.75 26.28 14.62
CA TYR A 332 19.10 26.15 15.18
C TYR A 332 19.50 24.68 15.27
N ASN A 333 20.71 24.34 14.80
CA ASN A 333 21.25 23.00 14.97
C ASN A 333 22.06 22.90 16.27
N GLY A 334 21.47 22.33 17.32
CA GLY A 334 22.16 22.05 18.60
C GLY A 334 22.95 20.74 18.61
N CYS A 335 22.91 19.97 17.52
CA CYS A 335 23.73 18.77 17.34
C CYS A 335 25.15 19.13 16.87
N SER A 336 26.12 18.30 17.25
CA SER A 336 27.54 18.47 16.91
C SER A 336 27.88 18.12 15.46
N GLN A 337 26.93 17.57 14.71
CA GLN A 337 27.07 17.12 13.33
C GLN A 337 26.18 17.94 12.38
N THR A 338 26.52 17.90 11.09
CA THR A 338 25.65 18.42 10.03
C THR A 338 24.45 17.50 9.87
N VAL A 339 23.25 18.07 9.98
CA VAL A 339 21.99 17.32 9.87
C VAL A 339 21.39 17.51 8.47
N ARG A 340 20.91 16.43 7.86
CA ARG A 340 20.16 16.48 6.61
C ARG A 340 18.70 16.75 6.91
N LEU A 341 18.13 17.68 6.15
CA LEU A 341 16.76 18.15 6.33
C LEU A 341 15.99 17.97 5.04
N PHE A 342 14.69 17.70 5.16
CA PHE A 342 13.78 17.64 4.02
C PHE A 342 12.52 18.46 4.31
N PHE A 343 12.13 19.31 3.37
CA PHE A 343 10.89 20.09 3.42
C PHE A 343 9.85 19.45 2.51
N GLY A 344 8.75 18.98 3.09
CA GLY A 344 7.64 18.33 2.37
C GLY A 344 6.99 17.22 3.21
N ASP A 345 5.93 16.62 2.68
CA ASP A 345 5.08 15.70 3.45
C ASP A 345 5.77 14.37 3.77
N ASN A 346 6.65 13.88 2.88
CA ASN A 346 7.33 12.60 3.05
C ASN A 346 8.75 12.64 2.45
N PRO A 347 9.82 12.44 3.24
CA PRO A 347 11.21 12.59 2.79
C PRO A 347 11.71 11.55 1.79
N ARG A 348 11.04 10.40 1.69
CA ARG A 348 11.45 9.31 0.78
C ARG A 348 10.63 9.25 -0.50
N PHE A 349 9.38 9.69 -0.44
CA PHE A 349 8.40 9.48 -1.51
C PHE A 349 7.71 10.76 -1.99
N GLY A 350 7.99 11.92 -1.37
CA GLY A 350 7.29 13.18 -1.62
C GLY A 350 8.04 14.13 -2.54
N SER A 351 7.29 15.04 -3.20
CA SER A 351 7.85 16.21 -3.88
C SER A 351 8.28 17.24 -2.83
N GLY A 352 9.54 17.21 -2.44
CA GLY A 352 10.08 18.15 -1.45
C GLY A 352 11.49 18.61 -1.78
N LYS A 353 12.07 19.42 -0.88
CA LYS A 353 13.42 19.95 -1.03
C LYS A 353 14.32 19.44 0.07
N SER A 354 15.44 18.83 -0.30
CA SER A 354 16.49 18.45 0.64
C SER A 354 17.48 19.60 0.86
N THR A 355 17.95 19.75 2.10
CA THR A 355 19.06 20.64 2.46
C THR A 355 19.89 20.02 3.58
N SER A 356 20.94 20.72 4.00
CA SER A 356 21.69 20.36 5.21
C SER A 356 21.93 21.60 6.07
N LEU A 357 22.01 21.39 7.39
CA LEU A 357 22.29 22.45 8.35
C LEU A 357 23.52 22.06 9.18
N SER A 358 24.58 22.86 9.10
CA SER A 358 25.84 22.58 9.79
C SER A 358 25.69 22.68 11.31
N ALA A 359 26.59 22.01 12.04
CA ALA A 359 26.60 22.02 13.50
C ALA A 359 26.67 23.44 14.08
N ASN A 360 25.92 23.71 15.16
CA ASN A 360 25.86 25.01 15.85
C ASN A 360 25.48 26.21 14.96
N SER A 361 24.83 25.97 13.81
CA SER A 361 24.37 27.03 12.91
C SER A 361 22.89 27.36 13.11
N ARG A 362 22.51 28.59 12.74
CA ARG A 362 21.11 29.04 12.70
C ARG A 362 20.77 29.48 11.29
N THR A 363 19.61 29.09 10.78
CA THR A 363 19.10 29.51 9.48
C THR A 363 17.59 29.75 9.57
N ASN A 364 17.07 30.71 8.81
CA ASN A 364 15.64 30.96 8.71
C ASN A 364 15.11 30.36 7.41
N TYR A 365 14.00 29.64 7.50
CA TYR A 365 13.30 29.07 6.35
C TYR A 365 11.91 29.70 6.24
N SER A 366 11.52 30.06 5.01
CA SER A 366 10.16 30.51 4.70
C SER A 366 9.32 29.29 4.40
N MET A 367 8.29 29.05 5.20
CA MET A 367 7.38 27.90 5.12
C MET A 367 5.94 28.40 5.20
N ARG A 368 4.96 27.58 4.83
CA ARG A 368 3.54 27.84 5.15
C ARG A 368 3.18 27.12 6.44
N GLU A 369 2.13 27.60 7.10
CA GLU A 369 1.59 26.90 8.26
C GLU A 369 1.03 25.52 7.83
N GLY A 370 1.42 24.48 8.55
CA GLY A 370 1.16 23.08 8.22
C GLY A 370 2.30 22.38 7.47
N ASP A 371 3.20 23.12 6.80
CA ASP A 371 4.32 22.52 6.08
C ASP A 371 5.20 21.69 7.02
N MET A 372 5.68 20.56 6.50
CA MET A 372 6.46 19.58 7.26
C MET A 372 7.96 19.74 7.00
N LEU A 373 8.74 19.74 8.07
CA LEU A 373 10.21 19.68 8.08
C LEU A 373 10.65 18.37 8.74
N TRP A 374 11.49 17.60 8.05
CA TRP A 374 12.02 16.33 8.53
C TRP A 374 13.51 16.39 8.77
N ILE A 375 13.98 15.70 9.81
CA ILE A 375 15.36 15.22 9.89
C ILE A 375 15.42 13.89 9.14
N VAL A 376 16.38 13.72 8.24
CA VAL A 376 16.51 12.50 7.44
C VAL A 376 17.88 11.83 7.64
N ASP A 377 17.91 10.52 7.47
CA ASP A 377 19.14 9.72 7.53
C ASP A 377 19.96 9.80 6.21
N GLY A 378 21.01 8.98 6.13
CA GLY A 378 21.87 8.87 4.95
C GLY A 378 21.13 8.37 3.69
N SER A 379 20.03 7.65 3.87
CA SER A 379 19.23 6.96 2.86
C SER A 379 17.93 7.71 2.53
N GLY A 380 17.69 8.88 3.12
CA GLY A 380 16.48 9.68 2.91
C GLY A 380 15.27 9.25 3.75
N ASN A 381 15.43 8.35 4.72
CA ASN A 381 14.33 8.00 5.63
C ASN A 381 14.16 9.09 6.69
N GLY A 382 12.92 9.41 7.03
CA GLY A 382 12.62 10.35 8.11
C GLY A 382 12.96 9.78 9.48
N ILE A 383 13.74 10.52 10.27
CA ILE A 383 14.05 10.22 11.68
C ILE A 383 13.02 10.90 12.59
N SER A 384 12.71 12.16 12.33
CA SER A 384 11.68 12.92 13.04
C SER A 384 11.15 14.05 12.18
N SER A 385 9.96 14.57 12.53
CA SER A 385 9.27 15.64 11.82
C SER A 385 8.87 16.78 12.74
N TYR A 386 8.72 17.96 12.16
CA TYR A 386 8.15 19.16 12.76
C TYR A 386 7.15 19.80 11.77
N SER A 387 5.94 20.11 12.24
CA SER A 387 4.95 20.86 11.47
C SER A 387 5.05 22.35 11.80
N ALA A 388 5.25 23.18 10.79
CA ALA A 388 5.40 24.62 10.94
C ALA A 388 4.09 25.25 11.43
N SER A 389 4.13 25.96 12.55
CA SER A 389 2.96 26.62 13.11
C SER A 389 3.24 28.08 13.46
N SER A 390 2.20 28.92 13.36
CA SER A 390 2.31 30.36 13.63
C SER A 390 2.80 30.70 15.04
N GLY A 391 2.57 29.80 16.01
CA GLY A 391 2.97 29.92 17.42
C GLY A 391 4.42 29.51 17.72
N ASN A 392 5.08 28.70 16.88
CA ASN A 392 6.39 28.11 17.15
C ASN A 392 7.44 28.49 16.10
N ARG A 393 7.82 29.77 16.03
CA ARG A 393 8.73 30.28 14.99
C ARG A 393 10.22 30.01 15.25
N SER A 394 10.56 29.45 16.41
CA SER A 394 11.94 29.18 16.82
C SER A 394 12.05 27.75 17.28
N ILE A 395 12.81 26.95 16.53
CA ILE A 395 12.99 25.52 16.76
C ILE A 395 14.48 25.18 16.81
N GLU A 396 14.81 24.17 17.58
CA GLU A 396 16.16 23.65 17.72
C GLU A 396 16.18 22.14 17.45
N ILE A 397 17.14 21.70 16.63
CA ILE A 397 17.51 20.29 16.54
C ILE A 397 18.27 19.93 17.81
N THR A 398 17.77 18.93 18.54
CA THR A 398 18.36 18.50 19.81
C THR A 398 19.80 18.03 19.63
N SER A 399 20.56 18.00 20.72
CA SER A 399 21.94 17.51 20.72
C SER A 399 22.07 16.03 20.30
N SER A 400 20.97 15.27 20.26
CA SER A 400 20.91 13.88 19.77
C SER A 400 20.85 13.77 18.24
N CYS A 401 20.74 14.89 17.51
CA CYS A 401 20.64 14.93 16.04
C CYS A 401 19.37 14.28 15.47
N SER A 402 18.41 13.91 16.32
CA SER A 402 17.26 13.07 15.95
C SER A 402 15.91 13.65 16.30
N GLY A 403 15.85 14.81 16.96
CA GLY A 403 14.60 15.41 17.41
C GLY A 403 14.57 16.93 17.28
N PHE A 404 13.36 17.48 17.35
CA PHE A 404 13.10 18.92 17.40
C PHE A 404 12.63 19.32 18.80
N ARG A 405 12.99 20.53 19.24
CA ARG A 405 12.40 21.19 20.41
C ARG A 405 12.03 22.63 20.07
N SER A 406 10.89 23.11 20.56
CA SER A 406 10.57 24.54 20.53
C SER A 406 11.51 25.30 21.46
N ARG A 407 11.95 26.49 21.04
CA ARG A 407 12.86 27.34 21.80
C ARG A 407 12.21 28.65 22.23
#